data_AF-A0A2D0LBB4-F1
#
_entry.id   AF-A0A2D0LBB4-F1
#
_cell.length_a   1.000
_cell.length_b   1.000
_cell.length_c   1.000
_cell.angle_alpha   90.00
_cell.angle_beta   90.00
_cell.angle_gamma   90.00
#
_symmetry.space_group_name_H-M   'P 1'
#
loop_
_entity.id
_entity.type
_entity.pdbx_description
1 polymer ?
#
loop_
_entity_poly.entity_id
_entity_poly.type
_entity_poly.pdbx_seq_one_letter_code
_entity_poly.pdbx_strand_id
1 'polypeptide(L)'
;MIRKLAQLVVAVVSVLFWQVAVANSGIIPFTENDAKFAKSLVDNEVKLFFSGKRKSSDYGYIHITAKDLYRRYSENEVKANNDLKYKKVIVFGIIKSINNYSSDGEVFIALSAGGFLDTVHATLSNDFQDYALTLRKGQKITLACEVAGTAVGEPFLKRCISENKAKEQVTKSIISQINRVVSGDKNESNKVGVNIVVLTKLVDLSTNNFFICKKIDISCLNKSKSSEWKKYVEKNRNQIEWYKEMLE
;
A
#
# COMPACT_ATOMS: atom_id res chain seq x y z
N MET A 1 20.19 4.77 -8.14
CA MET A 1 18.78 4.89 -7.66
C MET A 1 18.65 5.31 -6.18
N ILE A 2 19.67 5.10 -5.34
CA ILE A 2 19.69 5.47 -3.90
C ILE A 2 19.83 6.99 -3.64
N ARG A 3 20.43 7.75 -4.57
CA ARG A 3 20.69 9.19 -4.40
C ARG A 3 19.45 10.09 -4.45
N LYS A 4 18.35 9.68 -5.12
CA LYS A 4 17.14 10.52 -5.25
C LYS A 4 16.24 10.50 -4.01
N LEU A 5 16.35 9.49 -3.14
CA LEU A 5 15.63 9.45 -1.87
C LEU A 5 16.25 10.37 -0.81
N ALA A 6 17.57 10.54 -0.82
CA ALA A 6 18.25 11.46 0.10
C ALA A 6 17.86 12.92 -0.18
N GLN A 7 17.66 13.31 -1.44
CA GLN A 7 17.32 14.70 -1.79
C GLN A 7 15.89 15.11 -1.43
N LEU A 8 14.94 14.17 -1.30
CA LEU A 8 13.58 14.49 -0.87
C LEU A 8 13.45 14.63 0.67
N VAL A 9 14.36 14.01 1.43
CA VAL A 9 14.40 14.12 2.90
C VAL A 9 15.21 15.34 3.35
N VAL A 10 16.20 15.77 2.58
CA VAL A 10 17.10 16.88 2.94
C VAL A 10 16.44 18.26 2.83
N ALA A 11 15.36 18.43 2.06
CA ALA A 11 14.71 19.74 1.91
C ALA A 11 14.01 20.27 3.19
N VAL A 12 13.95 19.48 4.26
CA VAL A 12 13.38 19.89 5.56
C VAL A 12 14.46 20.11 6.64
N VAL A 13 15.74 19.83 6.37
CA VAL A 13 16.77 19.74 7.44
C VAL A 13 17.59 21.03 7.63
N SER A 14 17.44 22.08 6.84
CA SER A 14 18.36 23.24 6.91
C SER A 14 17.84 24.50 7.62
N VAL A 15 16.78 24.45 8.43
CA VAL A 15 16.37 25.64 9.19
C VAL A 15 15.94 25.25 10.62
N LEU A 16 16.69 25.80 11.59
CA LEU A 16 16.38 25.97 13.02
C LEU A 16 16.83 24.89 14.02
N PHE A 17 18.11 24.99 14.36
CA PHE A 17 18.61 24.70 15.70
C PHE A 17 18.32 25.89 16.62
N TRP A 18 17.06 26.19 16.95
CA TRP A 18 16.72 27.17 18.00
C TRP A 18 15.61 26.60 18.89
N GLN A 19 15.84 26.68 20.20
CA GLN A 19 14.83 26.50 21.23
C GLN A 19 13.68 27.47 20.95
N VAL A 20 12.58 26.96 20.42
CA VAL A 20 11.30 27.66 20.45
C VAL A 20 10.27 26.62 20.84
N ALA A 21 9.54 26.90 21.91
CA ALA A 21 8.34 26.17 22.25
C ALA A 21 7.40 26.28 21.04
N VAL A 22 7.33 25.22 20.23
CA VAL A 22 6.32 25.08 19.17
C VAL A 22 5.01 24.67 19.83
N ALA A 23 4.49 25.55 20.67
CA ALA A 23 3.08 25.53 21.01
C ALA A 23 2.38 26.25 19.85
N ASN A 24 1.62 25.50 19.06
CA ASN A 24 0.60 25.97 18.10
C ASN A 24 0.92 26.01 16.59
N SER A 25 1.91 25.28 16.08
CA SER A 25 1.82 24.80 14.69
C SER A 25 1.34 23.35 14.75
N GLY A 26 0.28 22.98 14.04
CA GLY A 26 -0.22 21.59 14.00
C GLY A 26 0.78 20.55 13.47
N ILE A 27 2.04 20.95 13.24
CA ILE A 27 3.14 20.16 12.72
C ILE A 27 3.61 19.17 13.79
N ILE A 28 3.74 17.91 13.40
CA ILE A 28 4.25 16.84 14.26
C ILE A 28 5.75 16.71 14.06
N PRO A 29 6.59 16.84 15.11
CA PRO A 29 8.02 16.66 14.98
C PRO A 29 8.34 15.21 14.56
N PHE A 30 9.06 15.07 13.44
CA PHE A 30 9.32 13.79 12.81
C PHE A 30 10.80 13.68 12.42
N THR A 31 11.53 12.80 13.11
CA THR A 31 12.98 12.63 12.99
C THR A 31 13.37 11.65 11.88
N GLU A 32 14.67 11.54 11.57
CA GLU A 32 15.16 10.51 10.64
C GLU A 32 14.89 9.08 11.15
N ASN A 33 14.96 8.87 12.47
CA ASN A 33 14.67 7.58 13.07
C ASN A 33 13.17 7.26 13.02
N ASP A 34 12.31 8.27 13.22
CA ASP A 34 10.87 8.15 12.97
C ASP A 34 10.60 7.72 11.52
N ALA A 35 11.26 8.35 10.54
CA ALA A 35 11.11 7.99 9.13
C ALA A 35 11.57 6.56 8.82
N LYS A 36 12.68 6.10 9.43
CA LYS A 36 13.16 4.71 9.29
C LYS A 36 12.13 3.71 9.83
N PHE A 37 11.60 3.96 11.03
CA PHE A 37 10.60 3.08 11.63
C PHE A 37 9.27 3.10 10.87
N ALA A 38 8.77 4.29 10.52
CA ALA A 38 7.57 4.45 9.73
C ALA A 38 7.68 3.74 8.38
N LYS A 39 8.84 3.82 7.71
CA LYS A 39 9.08 3.04 6.49
C LYS A 39 8.92 1.54 6.75
N SER A 40 9.44 1.01 7.85
CA SER A 40 9.24 -0.41 8.20
C SER A 40 7.77 -0.76 8.42
N LEU A 41 6.97 0.16 8.99
CA LEU A 41 5.52 -0.03 9.12
C LEU A 41 4.84 -0.05 7.75
N VAL A 42 5.19 0.90 6.86
CA VAL A 42 4.67 0.97 5.49
C VAL A 42 5.01 -0.30 4.70
N ASP A 43 6.27 -0.74 4.75
CA ASP A 43 6.72 -1.96 4.06
C ASP A 43 5.92 -3.19 4.54
N ASN A 44 5.69 -3.30 5.86
CA ASN A 44 4.90 -4.38 6.44
C ASN A 44 3.41 -4.29 6.07
N GLU A 45 2.85 -3.08 6.09
CA GLU A 45 1.46 -2.82 5.73
C GLU A 45 1.18 -3.20 4.27
N VAL A 46 2.01 -2.74 3.34
CA VAL A 46 1.94 -3.09 1.91
C VAL A 46 2.09 -4.60 1.72
N LYS A 47 3.03 -5.25 2.43
CA LYS A 47 3.20 -6.71 2.38
C LYS A 47 1.93 -7.44 2.83
N LEU A 48 1.34 -7.04 3.96
CA LEU A 48 0.13 -7.67 4.49
C LEU A 48 -1.06 -7.46 3.55
N PHE A 49 -1.20 -6.25 2.99
CA PHE A 49 -2.21 -5.93 1.99
C PHE A 49 -2.13 -6.85 0.78
N PHE A 50 -1.01 -6.89 0.07
CA PHE A 50 -0.88 -7.75 -1.13
C PHE A 50 -0.91 -9.25 -0.84
N SER A 51 -0.71 -9.68 0.42
CA SER A 51 -0.91 -11.07 0.84
C SER A 51 -2.37 -11.44 1.15
N GLY A 52 -3.31 -10.49 1.03
CA GLY A 52 -4.72 -10.70 1.34
C GLY A 52 -5.05 -10.68 2.85
N LYS A 53 -4.10 -10.29 3.71
CA LYS A 53 -4.26 -10.27 5.18
C LYS A 53 -4.77 -8.93 5.72
N ARG A 54 -4.90 -7.91 4.88
CA ARG A 54 -5.56 -6.62 5.21
C ARG A 54 -6.80 -6.42 4.34
N LYS A 55 -7.73 -5.58 4.83
CA LYS A 55 -8.97 -5.28 4.12
C LYS A 55 -8.68 -4.50 2.84
N SER A 56 -9.49 -4.80 1.83
CA SER A 56 -9.37 -4.25 0.48
C SER A 56 -9.67 -2.75 0.40
N SER A 57 -10.60 -2.27 1.23
CA SER A 57 -11.12 -0.91 1.24
C SER A 57 -10.05 0.17 1.44
N ASP A 58 -8.98 -0.15 2.15
CA ASP A 58 -8.06 0.86 2.71
C ASP A 58 -7.19 1.52 1.63
N TYR A 59 -7.06 0.86 0.46
CA TYR A 59 -6.24 1.34 -0.67
C TYR A 59 -7.02 1.40 -1.99
N GLY A 60 -8.35 1.27 -1.92
CA GLY A 60 -9.23 1.39 -3.08
C GLY A 60 -9.10 0.26 -4.11
N TYR A 61 -8.61 -0.92 -3.71
CA TYR A 61 -8.63 -2.12 -4.55
C TYR A 61 -9.54 -3.19 -3.97
N ILE A 62 -10.13 -4.03 -4.80
CA ILE A 62 -10.85 -5.24 -4.39
C ILE A 62 -9.99 -6.48 -4.71
N HIS A 63 -9.69 -7.31 -3.72
CA HIS A 63 -9.00 -8.58 -3.94
C HIS A 63 -9.96 -9.61 -4.52
N ILE A 64 -9.58 -10.22 -5.65
CA ILE A 64 -10.41 -11.20 -6.33
C ILE A 64 -9.55 -12.22 -7.08
N THR A 65 -9.98 -13.48 -7.13
CA THR A 65 -9.33 -14.46 -8.01
C THR A 65 -9.93 -14.38 -9.42
N ALA A 66 -9.17 -14.77 -10.45
CA ALA A 66 -9.71 -14.86 -11.82
C ALA A 66 -10.95 -15.78 -11.87
N LYS A 67 -10.93 -16.89 -11.14
CA LYS A 67 -12.07 -17.82 -10.98
C LYS A 67 -13.30 -17.15 -10.36
N ASP A 68 -13.13 -16.40 -9.27
CA ASP A 68 -14.24 -15.71 -8.62
C ASP A 68 -14.80 -14.57 -9.47
N LEU A 69 -13.95 -13.84 -10.18
CA LEU A 69 -14.38 -12.80 -11.10
C LEU A 69 -15.23 -13.38 -12.23
N TYR A 70 -14.75 -14.45 -12.87
CA TYR A 70 -15.51 -15.19 -13.87
C TYR A 70 -16.84 -15.67 -13.34
N ARG A 71 -16.84 -16.39 -12.22
CA ARG A 71 -18.04 -16.92 -11.60
C ARG A 71 -19.10 -15.83 -11.35
N ARG A 72 -18.71 -14.67 -10.79
CA ARG A 72 -19.65 -13.56 -10.53
C ARG A 72 -20.33 -13.06 -11.80
N TYR A 73 -19.56 -12.92 -12.89
CA TYR A 73 -20.09 -12.49 -14.19
C TYR A 73 -20.98 -13.56 -14.83
N SER A 74 -20.59 -14.83 -14.77
CA SER A 74 -21.40 -15.95 -15.28
C SER A 74 -22.70 -16.16 -14.51
N GLU A 75 -22.69 -15.95 -13.19
CA GLU A 75 -23.88 -16.06 -12.34
C GLU A 75 -24.88 -14.93 -12.59
N ASN A 76 -24.40 -13.68 -12.64
CA ASN A 76 -25.23 -12.51 -12.87
C ASN A 76 -24.39 -11.30 -13.31
N GLU A 77 -24.26 -11.09 -14.63
CA GLU A 77 -23.49 -9.99 -15.19
C GLU A 77 -23.98 -8.60 -14.74
N VAL A 78 -25.29 -8.39 -14.64
CA VAL A 78 -25.87 -7.09 -14.24
C VAL A 78 -25.41 -6.72 -12.83
N LYS A 79 -25.49 -7.69 -11.91
CA LYS A 79 -25.01 -7.53 -10.54
C LYS A 79 -23.50 -7.35 -10.50
N ALA A 80 -22.74 -8.17 -11.22
CA ALA A 80 -21.28 -8.05 -11.26
C ALA A 80 -20.84 -6.68 -11.78
N ASN A 81 -21.52 -6.15 -12.80
CA ASN A 81 -21.25 -4.80 -13.31
C ASN A 81 -21.57 -3.71 -12.28
N ASN A 82 -22.70 -3.81 -11.57
CA ASN A 82 -23.02 -2.89 -10.48
C ASN A 82 -21.94 -2.90 -9.38
N ASP A 83 -21.46 -4.09 -9.03
CA ASP A 83 -20.55 -4.27 -7.88
C ASP A 83 -19.08 -3.96 -8.23
N LEU A 84 -18.65 -4.25 -9.47
CA LEU A 84 -17.23 -4.31 -9.82
C LEU A 84 -16.82 -3.41 -10.99
N LYS A 85 -17.71 -3.04 -11.92
CA LYS A 85 -17.32 -2.27 -13.11
C LYS A 85 -16.69 -0.93 -12.70
N TYR A 86 -15.60 -0.57 -13.34
CA TYR A 86 -14.76 0.59 -13.05
C TYR A 86 -14.07 0.59 -11.68
N LYS A 87 -14.23 -0.45 -10.87
CA LYS A 87 -13.47 -0.62 -9.62
C LYS A 87 -12.08 -1.15 -9.93
N LYS A 88 -11.11 -0.72 -9.11
CA LYS A 88 -9.77 -1.30 -9.16
C LYS A 88 -9.76 -2.63 -8.40
N VAL A 89 -9.05 -3.60 -8.93
CA VAL A 89 -8.93 -4.93 -8.35
C VAL A 89 -7.47 -5.35 -8.26
N ILE A 90 -7.13 -6.10 -7.22
CA ILE A 90 -5.95 -6.97 -7.24
C ILE A 90 -6.45 -8.35 -7.66
N VAL A 91 -6.15 -8.74 -8.90
CA VAL A 91 -6.54 -10.04 -9.45
C VAL A 91 -5.41 -11.05 -9.28
N PHE A 92 -5.75 -12.20 -8.72
CA PHE A 92 -4.86 -13.36 -8.61
C PHE A 92 -5.27 -14.42 -9.63
N GLY A 93 -4.32 -14.90 -10.44
CA GLY A 93 -4.63 -15.86 -11.50
C GLY A 93 -3.44 -16.70 -11.95
N ILE A 94 -3.72 -17.61 -12.89
CA ILE A 94 -2.72 -18.39 -13.61
C ILE A 94 -2.81 -17.99 -15.08
N ILE A 95 -1.69 -17.65 -15.71
CA ILE A 95 -1.68 -17.28 -17.12
C ILE A 95 -1.99 -18.51 -17.98
N LYS A 96 -3.08 -18.43 -18.74
CA LYS A 96 -3.45 -19.42 -19.75
C LYS A 96 -2.77 -19.11 -21.09
N SER A 97 -2.81 -17.85 -21.52
CA SER A 97 -2.14 -17.39 -22.74
C SER A 97 -1.69 -15.94 -22.64
N ILE A 98 -0.71 -15.62 -23.47
CA ILE A 98 -0.18 -14.26 -23.69
C ILE A 98 -0.17 -14.10 -25.19
N ASN A 99 -0.93 -13.14 -25.70
CA ASN A 99 -1.13 -12.90 -27.13
C ASN A 99 -0.94 -11.40 -27.41
N ASN A 100 -0.69 -11.05 -28.67
CA ASN A 100 -0.80 -9.67 -29.14
C ASN A 100 -2.04 -9.54 -30.03
N TYR A 101 -2.75 -8.42 -29.90
CA TYR A 101 -3.68 -8.03 -30.95
C TYR A 101 -2.89 -7.59 -32.19
N SER A 102 -3.20 -8.21 -33.32
CA SER A 102 -2.46 -8.03 -34.58
C SER A 102 -2.60 -6.63 -35.18
N SER A 103 -3.62 -5.88 -34.76
CA SER A 103 -4.00 -4.57 -35.33
C SER A 103 -3.37 -3.37 -34.62
N ASP A 104 -3.10 -3.46 -33.33
CA ASP A 104 -2.60 -2.36 -32.49
C ASP A 104 -1.36 -2.75 -31.65
N GLY A 105 -0.97 -4.03 -31.67
CA GLY A 105 0.19 -4.53 -30.93
C GLY A 105 -0.02 -4.58 -29.41
N GLU A 106 -1.26 -4.38 -28.91
CA GLU A 106 -1.52 -4.42 -27.47
C GLU A 106 -1.41 -5.85 -26.94
N VAL A 107 -0.68 -6.00 -25.83
CA VAL A 107 -0.56 -7.29 -25.16
C VAL A 107 -1.85 -7.61 -24.42
N PHE A 108 -2.30 -8.82 -24.68
CA PHE A 108 -3.46 -9.43 -24.09
C PHE A 108 -3.08 -10.67 -23.28
N ILE A 109 -3.51 -10.72 -22.02
CA ILE A 109 -3.27 -11.84 -21.09
C ILE A 109 -4.60 -12.50 -20.79
N ALA A 110 -4.71 -13.80 -21.03
CA ALA A 110 -5.84 -14.60 -20.58
C ALA A 110 -5.47 -15.33 -19.29
N LEU A 111 -6.24 -15.13 -18.23
CA LEU A 111 -6.13 -15.81 -16.95
C LEU A 111 -7.12 -16.98 -16.91
N SER A 112 -6.67 -18.15 -16.46
CA SER A 112 -7.54 -19.32 -16.28
C SER A 112 -8.56 -19.09 -15.16
N ALA A 113 -9.83 -19.43 -15.42
CA ALA A 113 -10.92 -19.32 -14.46
C ALA A 113 -11.50 -20.67 -13.98
N GLY A 114 -10.88 -21.80 -14.34
CA GLY A 114 -11.23 -23.14 -13.84
C GLY A 114 -11.65 -24.11 -14.94
N GLY A 115 -12.57 -23.71 -15.83
CA GLY A 115 -12.93 -24.49 -17.02
C GLY A 115 -11.88 -24.39 -18.13
N PHE A 116 -11.97 -25.30 -19.11
CA PHE A 116 -11.06 -25.32 -20.26
C PHE A 116 -11.20 -24.08 -21.14
N LEU A 117 -12.41 -23.53 -21.27
CA LEU A 117 -12.67 -22.31 -22.05
C LEU A 117 -12.68 -21.06 -21.18
N ASP A 118 -13.17 -21.17 -19.94
CA ASP A 118 -13.36 -20.06 -19.00
C ASP A 118 -12.08 -19.21 -18.80
N THR A 119 -12.15 -17.96 -19.25
CA THR A 119 -11.05 -17.01 -19.09
C THR A 119 -11.49 -15.66 -18.56
N VAL A 120 -10.57 -15.01 -17.83
CA VAL A 120 -10.62 -13.57 -17.57
C VAL A 120 -9.53 -12.94 -18.42
N HIS A 121 -9.92 -11.93 -19.18
CA HIS A 121 -9.04 -11.23 -20.09
C HIS A 121 -8.49 -9.97 -19.45
N ALA A 122 -7.21 -9.68 -19.70
CA ALA A 122 -6.52 -8.54 -19.11
C ALA A 122 -5.62 -7.85 -20.14
N THR A 123 -5.78 -6.54 -20.33
CA THR A 123 -4.83 -5.71 -21.07
C THR A 123 -3.91 -4.94 -20.13
N LEU A 124 -2.62 -4.93 -20.46
CA LEU A 124 -1.64 -4.14 -19.74
C LEU A 124 -1.82 -2.64 -20.05
N SER A 125 -1.40 -1.79 -19.12
CA SER A 125 -1.30 -0.35 -19.39
C SER A 125 -0.23 -0.05 -20.44
N ASN A 126 -0.39 1.01 -21.25
CA ASN A 126 0.52 1.38 -22.34
C ASN A 126 1.99 1.49 -21.89
N ASP A 127 2.25 2.17 -20.77
CA ASP A 127 3.60 2.31 -20.19
C ASP A 127 4.12 1.03 -19.52
N PHE A 128 3.42 -0.09 -19.70
CA PHE A 128 3.67 -1.34 -19.00
C PHE A 128 3.63 -2.57 -19.93
N GLN A 129 3.62 -2.36 -21.25
CA GLN A 129 3.59 -3.44 -22.24
C GLN A 129 4.82 -4.36 -22.16
N ASP A 130 6.03 -3.80 -21.93
CA ASP A 130 7.28 -4.57 -21.80
C ASP A 130 7.25 -5.60 -20.66
N TYR A 131 6.38 -5.42 -19.66
CA TYR A 131 6.21 -6.40 -18.59
C TYR A 131 5.80 -7.77 -19.13
N ALA A 132 5.07 -7.81 -20.24
CA ALA A 132 4.66 -9.03 -20.93
C ALA A 132 5.84 -9.93 -21.30
N LEU A 133 6.99 -9.35 -21.66
CA LEU A 133 8.20 -10.08 -22.04
C LEU A 133 8.75 -10.94 -20.89
N THR A 134 8.39 -10.61 -19.65
CA THR A 134 8.79 -11.36 -18.46
C THR A 134 7.84 -12.52 -18.14
N LEU A 135 6.70 -12.60 -18.81
CA LEU A 135 5.61 -13.51 -18.47
C LEU A 135 5.69 -14.83 -19.24
N ARG A 136 5.18 -15.90 -18.62
CA ARG A 136 5.11 -17.24 -19.21
C ARG A 136 3.75 -17.88 -18.96
N LYS A 137 3.29 -18.71 -19.90
CA LYS A 137 2.10 -19.56 -19.70
C LYS A 137 2.30 -20.48 -18.49
N GLY A 138 1.23 -20.74 -17.75
CA GLY A 138 1.22 -21.56 -16.55
C GLY A 138 1.73 -20.86 -15.28
N GLN A 139 2.30 -19.66 -15.39
CA GLN A 139 2.77 -18.94 -14.20
C GLN A 139 1.60 -18.38 -13.38
N LYS A 140 1.74 -18.39 -12.06
CA LYS A 140 0.88 -17.60 -11.17
C LYS A 140 1.24 -16.12 -11.32
N ILE A 141 0.23 -15.27 -11.33
CA ILE A 141 0.40 -13.82 -11.45
C ILE A 141 -0.57 -13.08 -10.54
N THR A 142 -0.11 -11.94 -10.06
CA THR A 142 -0.91 -10.91 -9.39
C THR A 142 -0.84 -9.63 -10.21
N LEU A 143 -1.99 -9.11 -10.63
CA LEU A 143 -2.09 -7.84 -11.35
C LEU A 143 -2.99 -6.88 -10.58
N ALA A 144 -2.67 -5.59 -10.64
CA ALA A 144 -3.60 -4.54 -10.25
C ALA A 144 -4.24 -3.98 -11.52
N CYS A 145 -5.56 -4.07 -11.63
CA CYS A 145 -6.31 -3.73 -12.85
C CYS A 145 -7.55 -2.91 -12.52
N GLU A 146 -8.23 -2.42 -13.57
CA GLU A 146 -9.59 -1.95 -13.48
C GLU A 146 -10.54 -2.91 -14.19
N VAL A 147 -11.69 -3.21 -13.59
CA VAL A 147 -12.72 -4.03 -14.24
C VAL A 147 -13.45 -3.20 -15.29
N ALA A 148 -13.48 -3.69 -16.53
CA ALA A 148 -14.11 -3.01 -17.65
C ALA A 148 -15.53 -3.53 -17.96
N GLY A 149 -15.90 -4.73 -17.46
CA GLY A 149 -17.15 -5.41 -17.79
C GLY A 149 -16.87 -6.76 -18.42
N THR A 150 -17.62 -7.10 -19.47
CA THR A 150 -17.37 -8.29 -20.30
C THR A 150 -16.89 -7.88 -21.70
N ALA A 151 -16.15 -8.78 -22.33
CA ALA A 151 -15.83 -8.77 -23.75
C ALA A 151 -16.08 -10.18 -24.30
N VAL A 152 -16.95 -10.30 -25.31
CA VAL A 152 -17.35 -11.60 -25.90
C VAL A 152 -17.86 -12.59 -24.83
N GLY A 153 -18.63 -12.08 -23.85
CA GLY A 153 -19.21 -12.89 -22.77
C GLY A 153 -18.26 -13.27 -21.64
N GLU A 154 -16.99 -12.85 -21.68
CA GLU A 154 -15.98 -13.14 -20.65
C GLU A 154 -15.56 -11.87 -19.92
N PRO A 155 -15.26 -11.91 -18.61
CA PRO A 155 -14.83 -10.72 -17.87
C PRO A 155 -13.56 -10.11 -18.46
N PHE A 156 -13.56 -8.79 -18.55
CA PHE A 156 -12.49 -8.01 -19.14
C PHE A 156 -11.92 -7.01 -18.12
N LEU A 157 -10.60 -7.04 -17.98
CA LEU A 157 -9.80 -6.17 -17.15
C LEU A 157 -8.92 -5.30 -18.05
N LYS A 158 -8.74 -4.03 -17.66
CA LYS A 158 -7.92 -3.07 -18.40
C LYS A 158 -6.96 -2.33 -17.49
N ARG A 159 -5.99 -1.65 -18.10
CA ARG A 159 -4.98 -0.83 -17.41
C ARG A 159 -4.24 -1.62 -16.33
N CYS A 160 -3.97 -2.89 -16.61
CA CYS A 160 -3.30 -3.76 -15.67
C CYS A 160 -1.83 -3.36 -15.51
N ILE A 161 -1.37 -3.36 -14.26
CA ILE A 161 0.03 -3.18 -13.88
C ILE A 161 0.48 -4.34 -12.99
N SER A 162 1.80 -4.57 -12.93
CA SER A 162 2.36 -5.62 -12.08
C SER A 162 2.10 -5.35 -10.60
N GLU A 163 2.11 -6.42 -9.81
CA GLU A 163 2.12 -6.35 -8.36
C GLU A 163 3.19 -5.39 -7.82
N ASN A 164 4.40 -5.40 -8.38
CA ASN A 164 5.48 -4.53 -7.93
C ASN A 164 5.17 -3.04 -8.18
N LYS A 165 4.61 -2.71 -9.35
CA LYS A 165 4.20 -1.33 -9.66
C LYS A 165 3.03 -0.90 -8.77
N ALA A 166 2.08 -1.79 -8.51
CA ALA A 166 0.97 -1.53 -7.62
C ALA A 166 1.45 -1.29 -6.17
N LYS A 167 2.38 -2.11 -5.66
CA LYS A 167 3.04 -1.91 -4.36
C LYS A 167 3.72 -0.55 -4.27
N GLU A 168 4.43 -0.12 -5.33
CA GLU A 168 5.04 1.21 -5.41
C GLU A 168 4.00 2.33 -5.28
N GLN A 169 2.87 2.23 -6.00
CA GLN A 169 1.80 3.23 -5.95
C GLN A 169 1.12 3.29 -4.57
N VAL A 170 0.83 2.13 -3.97
CA VAL A 170 0.26 2.07 -2.61
C VAL A 170 1.24 2.65 -1.59
N THR A 171 2.52 2.30 -1.69
CA THR A 171 3.59 2.88 -0.85
C THR A 171 3.61 4.40 -0.93
N LYS A 172 3.58 4.96 -2.15
CA LYS A 172 3.53 6.42 -2.36
C LYS A 172 2.27 7.05 -1.78
N SER A 173 1.12 6.41 -1.91
CA SER A 173 -0.14 6.87 -1.32
C SER A 173 -0.04 6.96 0.21
N ILE A 174 0.48 5.91 0.86
CA ILE A 174 0.68 5.90 2.31
C ILE A 174 1.68 6.98 2.74
N ILE A 175 2.82 7.11 2.05
CA ILE A 175 3.81 8.16 2.34
C ILE A 175 3.18 9.55 2.18
N SER A 176 2.34 9.77 1.18
CA SER A 176 1.62 11.04 1.01
C SER A 176 0.69 11.33 2.20
N GLN A 177 0.00 10.32 2.73
CA GLN A 177 -0.83 10.50 3.94
C GLN A 177 0.03 10.82 5.16
N ILE A 178 1.15 10.11 5.36
CA ILE A 178 2.10 10.39 6.44
C ILE A 178 2.60 11.84 6.37
N ASN A 179 3.02 12.31 5.19
CA ASN A 179 3.52 13.68 5.02
C ASN A 179 2.43 14.72 5.32
N ARG A 180 1.18 14.46 4.95
CA ARG A 180 0.05 15.35 5.30
C ARG A 180 -0.17 15.42 6.81
N VAL A 181 -0.18 14.28 7.48
CA VAL A 181 -0.37 14.19 8.93
C VAL A 181 0.79 14.86 9.69
N VAL A 182 2.03 14.65 9.25
CA VAL A 182 3.21 15.32 9.80
C VAL A 182 3.10 16.84 9.65
N SER A 183 2.55 17.32 8.54
CA SER A 183 2.26 18.74 8.31
C SER A 183 1.00 19.26 9.03
N GLY A 184 0.31 18.41 9.79
CA GLY A 184 -0.85 18.77 10.61
C GLY A 184 -2.23 18.49 10.01
N ASP A 185 -2.31 17.92 8.81
CA ASP A 185 -3.58 17.50 8.20
C ASP A 185 -3.99 16.10 8.71
N LYS A 186 -4.87 16.10 9.72
CA LYS A 186 -5.38 14.92 10.43
C LYS A 186 -6.76 14.46 9.95
N ASN A 187 -7.15 14.81 8.73
CA ASN A 187 -8.46 14.41 8.18
C ASN A 187 -8.62 12.87 8.12
N GLU A 188 -9.85 12.36 8.26
CA GLU A 188 -10.21 10.94 8.13
C GLU A 188 -9.70 10.31 6.82
N SER A 189 -9.59 11.10 5.74
CA SER A 189 -9.01 10.63 4.47
C SER A 189 -7.53 10.23 4.57
N ASN A 190 -6.82 10.62 5.63
CA ASN A 190 -5.43 10.28 5.92
C ASN A 190 -5.28 9.27 7.07
N LYS A 191 -6.34 8.53 7.44
CA LYS A 191 -6.37 7.61 8.60
C LYS A 191 -5.19 6.63 8.66
N VAL A 192 -4.77 6.07 7.52
CA VAL A 192 -3.60 5.16 7.48
C VAL A 192 -2.33 5.93 7.86
N GLY A 193 -2.17 7.14 7.33
CA GLY A 193 -1.10 8.06 7.73
C GLY A 193 -1.14 8.38 9.23
N VAL A 194 -2.32 8.68 9.79
CA VAL A 194 -2.50 8.97 11.22
C VAL A 194 -2.03 7.79 12.07
N ASN A 195 -2.52 6.59 11.78
CA ASN A 195 -2.14 5.37 12.50
C ASN A 195 -0.63 5.14 12.48
N ILE A 196 0.03 5.33 11.33
CA ILE A 196 1.47 5.13 11.19
C ILE A 196 2.26 6.20 11.95
N VAL A 197 1.88 7.48 11.83
CA VAL A 197 2.55 8.57 12.52
C VAL A 197 2.42 8.40 14.04
N VAL A 198 1.20 8.17 14.53
CA VAL A 198 0.94 7.96 15.96
C VAL A 198 1.75 6.77 16.48
N LEU A 199 1.65 5.59 15.83
CA LEU A 199 2.41 4.42 16.27
C LEU A 199 3.92 4.70 16.27
N THR A 200 4.43 5.41 15.26
CA THR A 200 5.84 5.79 15.19
C THR A 200 6.24 6.64 16.40
N LYS A 201 5.47 7.68 16.72
CA LYS A 201 5.77 8.57 17.84
C LYS A 201 5.61 7.90 19.21
N LEU A 202 4.63 7.01 19.36
CA LEU A 202 4.50 6.19 20.55
C LEU A 202 5.74 5.31 20.77
N VAL A 203 6.24 4.68 19.71
CA VAL A 203 7.44 3.83 19.79
C VAL A 203 8.68 4.67 20.06
N ASP A 204 8.88 5.79 19.36
CA ASP A 204 9.96 6.74 19.61
C ASP A 204 10.03 7.16 21.10
N LEU A 205 8.93 7.70 21.63
CA LEU A 205 8.85 8.14 23.02
C LEU A 205 9.07 6.99 24.01
N SER A 206 8.57 5.78 23.70
CA SER A 206 8.71 4.62 24.56
C SER A 206 10.10 3.96 24.48
N THR A 207 10.93 4.36 23.53
CA THR A 207 12.25 3.76 23.29
C THR A 207 13.39 4.76 23.40
N ASN A 208 13.06 6.02 23.72
CA ASN A 208 13.99 7.16 23.73
C ASN A 208 14.71 7.29 22.40
N ASN A 209 13.97 7.64 21.34
CA ASN A 209 14.50 7.73 19.98
C ASN A 209 15.15 6.43 19.51
N PHE A 210 14.44 5.31 19.74
CA PHE A 210 14.83 3.98 19.32
C PHE A 210 16.15 3.47 19.94
N PHE A 211 16.68 4.12 20.99
CA PHE A 211 17.95 3.77 21.61
C PHE A 211 17.98 2.32 22.15
N ILE A 212 16.87 1.85 22.69
CA ILE A 212 16.77 0.47 23.22
C ILE A 212 16.49 -0.57 22.15
N CYS A 213 16.26 -0.16 20.90
CA CYS A 213 16.02 -1.05 19.77
C CYS A 213 17.35 -1.57 19.22
N LYS A 214 17.45 -2.88 18.96
CA LYS A 214 18.60 -3.44 18.22
C LYS A 214 18.65 -2.94 16.78
N LYS A 215 17.48 -2.68 16.19
CA LYS A 215 17.28 -2.17 14.85
C LYS A 215 16.01 -1.32 14.81
N ILE A 216 16.03 -0.25 14.01
CA ILE A 216 14.90 0.64 13.82
C ILE A 216 13.97 0.05 12.75
N ASP A 217 13.18 -0.94 13.15
CA ASP A 217 12.13 -1.57 12.35
C ASP A 217 11.03 -2.12 13.25
N ILE A 218 10.01 -2.76 12.67
CA ILE A 218 8.83 -3.28 13.41
C ILE A 218 9.20 -4.23 14.57
N SER A 219 10.39 -4.86 14.53
CA SER A 219 10.86 -5.72 15.62
C SER A 219 11.15 -4.94 16.91
N CYS A 220 11.27 -3.61 16.88
CA CYS A 220 11.44 -2.83 18.10
C CYS A 220 10.21 -2.94 19.03
N LEU A 221 9.02 -3.25 18.50
CA LEU A 221 7.84 -3.52 19.33
C LEU A 221 8.03 -4.68 20.32
N ASN A 222 8.99 -5.58 20.06
CA ASN A 222 9.37 -6.64 21.00
C ASN A 222 9.93 -6.11 22.32
N LYS A 223 10.37 -4.84 22.37
CA LYS A 223 10.85 -4.17 23.59
C LYS A 223 9.72 -3.68 24.50
N SER A 224 8.46 -3.75 24.08
CA SER A 224 7.29 -3.32 24.87
C SER A 224 7.20 -3.93 26.28
N LYS A 225 7.78 -5.12 26.49
CA LYS A 225 7.80 -5.81 27.79
C LYS A 225 9.02 -5.49 28.65
N SER A 226 10.00 -4.78 28.11
CA SER A 226 11.25 -4.44 28.81
C SER A 226 11.00 -3.40 29.92
N SER A 227 11.85 -3.41 30.95
CA SER A 227 11.77 -2.42 32.03
C SER A 227 12.14 -1.02 31.52
N GLU A 228 13.06 -0.93 30.57
CA GLU A 228 13.47 0.32 29.93
C GLU A 228 12.31 0.97 29.17
N TRP A 229 11.53 0.18 28.42
CA TRP A 229 10.33 0.68 27.74
C TRP A 229 9.35 1.31 28.73
N LYS A 230 9.03 0.60 29.83
CA LYS A 230 8.13 1.12 30.87
C LYS A 230 8.65 2.41 31.49
N LYS A 231 9.96 2.50 31.74
CA LYS A 231 10.61 3.71 32.25
C LYS A 231 10.44 4.90 31.31
N TYR A 232 10.60 4.70 30.00
CA TYR A 232 10.44 5.79 29.03
C TYR A 232 8.97 6.14 28.77
N VAL A 233 8.06 5.17 28.81
CA VAL A 233 6.61 5.44 28.78
C VAL A 233 6.23 6.34 29.95
N GLU A 234 6.68 6.02 31.16
CA GLU A 234 6.40 6.82 32.34
C GLU A 234 6.97 8.24 32.23
N LYS A 235 8.22 8.35 31.78
CA LYS A 235 8.89 9.63 31.55
C LYS A 235 8.15 10.52 30.55
N ASN A 236 7.54 9.93 29.52
CA ASN A 236 6.90 10.65 28.41
C ASN A 236 5.36 10.56 28.44
N ARG A 237 4.75 10.25 29.60
CA ARG A 237 3.32 9.94 29.74
C ARG A 237 2.41 10.95 29.04
N ASN A 238 2.59 12.24 29.32
CA ASN A 238 1.71 13.29 28.77
C ASN A 238 1.76 13.35 27.24
N GLN A 239 2.95 13.20 26.63
CA GLN A 239 3.08 13.19 25.18
C GLN A 239 2.47 11.92 24.57
N ILE A 240 2.61 10.78 25.24
CA ILE A 240 2.01 9.51 24.82
C ILE A 240 0.50 9.61 24.81
N GLU A 241 -0.13 10.17 25.85
CA GLU A 241 -1.59 10.35 25.88
C GLU A 241 -2.05 11.27 24.74
N TRP A 242 -1.35 12.38 24.49
CA TRP A 242 -1.66 13.28 23.36
C TRP A 242 -1.67 12.54 22.01
N TYR A 243 -0.70 11.66 21.76
CA TYR A 243 -0.67 10.87 20.52
C TYR A 243 -1.77 9.81 20.47
N LYS A 244 -2.20 9.25 21.61
CA LYS A 244 -3.30 8.29 21.66
C LYS A 244 -4.64 8.93 21.33
N GLU A 245 -4.90 10.13 21.84
CA GLU A 245 -6.11 10.91 21.54
C GLU A 245 -6.28 11.17 20.03
N MET A 246 -5.20 11.15 19.24
CA MET A 246 -5.28 11.28 17.77
C MET A 246 -5.85 10.04 17.06
N LEU A 247 -6.02 8.91 17.76
CA LEU A 247 -6.61 7.68 17.20
C LEU A 247 -8.11 7.57 17.46
N GLU A 248 -8.65 8.43 18.32
CA GLU A 248 -10.07 8.51 18.68
C GLU A 248 -10.83 9.43 17.71
#